data_AF-A0A8H8DGF1-F1
#
_entry.id   AF-A0A8H8DGF1-F1
#
_cell.length_a   1.000
_cell.length_b   1.000
_cell.length_c   1.000
_cell.angle_alpha   90.00
_cell.angle_beta   90.00
_cell.angle_gamma   90.00
#
_symmetry.space_group_name_H-M   'P 1'
#
loop_
_entity.id
_entity.type
_entity.pdbx_description
1 polymer ?
#
loop_
_entity_poly.entity_id
_entity_poly.type
_entity_poly.pdbx_seq_one_letter_code
_entity_poly.pdbx_strand_id
1 'polypeptide(L)'
;MVFNITNSGSEKYTLTHMGGAFVTPSNSSHVTRQLKPFMYDVSVAPSATVTVPYHLHPVFESEEKFEMGLILVLYFTDASKNFYQSVAYDGIITIHEPELNIFDPQVYVPGESAGRLSIYAFCLAMVGGIIYWVKESYFAPVAGKKTKAGLLGSPARERAPVGK
;
A
#
# COMPACT_ATOMS: atom_id res chain seq x y z
N MET A 1 -19.65 4.03 1.78
CA MET A 1 -20.94 4.66 1.39
C MET A 1 -21.73 4.93 2.66
N VAL A 2 -22.63 5.91 2.65
CA VAL A 2 -23.47 6.26 3.81
C VAL A 2 -24.92 6.30 3.35
N PHE A 3 -25.78 5.55 4.03
CA PHE A 3 -27.21 5.43 3.69
C PHE A 3 -28.07 6.09 4.76
N ASN A 4 -29.05 6.88 4.33
CA ASN A 4 -30.09 7.41 5.19
C ASN A 4 -31.35 6.56 5.06
N ILE A 5 -31.70 5.87 6.13
CA ILE A 5 -32.80 4.91 6.18
C ILE A 5 -33.92 5.55 6.99
N THR A 6 -35.06 5.78 6.35
CA THR A 6 -36.24 6.35 7.00
C THR A 6 -37.31 5.29 7.14
N ASN A 7 -37.82 5.12 8.36
CA ASN A 7 -38.95 4.25 8.62
C ASN A 7 -40.27 5.01 8.38
N SER A 8 -40.87 4.84 7.21
CA SER A 8 -42.18 5.42 6.89
C SER A 8 -43.37 4.61 7.44
N GLY A 9 -43.12 3.49 8.13
CA GLY A 9 -44.15 2.65 8.72
C GLY A 9 -44.61 3.13 10.10
N SER A 10 -45.70 2.52 10.58
CA SER A 10 -46.25 2.75 11.92
C SER A 10 -45.59 1.93 13.01
N GLU A 11 -44.79 0.93 12.64
CA GLU A 11 -44.15 -0.03 13.55
C GLU A 11 -42.64 0.21 13.66
N LYS A 12 -42.05 -0.32 14.73
CA LYS A 12 -40.61 -0.27 14.97
C LYS A 12 -39.94 -1.40 14.18
N TYR A 13 -38.98 -1.04 13.32
CA TYR A 13 -38.18 -2.02 12.58
C TYR A 13 -36.76 -2.10 13.12
N THR A 14 -36.14 -3.26 12.97
CA THR A 14 -34.74 -3.51 13.33
C THR A 14 -33.97 -3.89 12.09
N LEU A 15 -32.92 -3.12 11.80
CA LEU A 15 -31.99 -3.40 10.74
C LEU A 15 -31.13 -4.60 11.13
N THR A 16 -31.07 -5.64 10.28
CA THR A 16 -30.30 -6.86 10.58
C THR A 16 -29.00 -6.91 9.81
N HIS A 17 -29.05 -6.72 8.49
CA HIS A 17 -27.86 -6.72 7.66
C HIS A 17 -28.11 -6.09 6.31
N MET A 18 -27.03 -5.72 5.64
CA MET A 18 -27.03 -5.30 4.24
C MET A 18 -26.15 -6.26 3.45
N GLY A 19 -26.75 -6.94 2.50
CA GLY A 19 -26.08 -7.81 1.54
C GLY A 19 -25.98 -7.13 0.18
N GLY A 20 -25.29 -7.78 -0.75
CA GLY A 20 -25.25 -7.30 -2.11
C GLY A 20 -24.37 -8.13 -3.02
N ALA A 21 -24.27 -7.71 -4.27
CA ALA A 21 -23.47 -8.37 -5.27
C ALA A 21 -22.97 -7.36 -6.32
N PHE A 22 -21.81 -7.65 -6.88
CA PHE A 22 -21.39 -7.08 -8.15
C PHE A 22 -22.00 -7.87 -9.30
N VAL A 23 -22.52 -7.15 -10.29
CA VAL A 23 -23.16 -7.70 -11.48
C VAL A 23 -22.54 -7.09 -12.73
N THR A 24 -22.70 -7.79 -13.85
CA THR A 24 -22.30 -7.25 -15.15
C THR A 24 -23.17 -6.02 -15.48
N PRO A 25 -22.60 -4.85 -15.85
CA PRO A 25 -23.37 -3.63 -16.13
C PRO A 25 -24.47 -3.81 -17.19
N SER A 26 -24.25 -4.68 -18.18
CA SER A 26 -25.22 -4.95 -19.26
C SER A 26 -26.30 -5.96 -18.89
N ASN A 27 -26.12 -6.73 -17.80
CA ASN A 27 -27.07 -7.74 -17.38
C ASN A 27 -26.97 -8.00 -15.87
N SER A 28 -27.91 -7.43 -15.12
CA SER A 28 -28.03 -7.59 -13.66
C SER A 28 -28.36 -9.02 -13.21
N SER A 29 -28.78 -9.91 -14.13
CA SER A 29 -28.97 -11.33 -13.82
C SER A 29 -27.64 -12.08 -13.71
N HIS A 30 -26.58 -11.53 -14.28
CA HIS A 30 -25.25 -12.14 -14.24
C HIS A 30 -24.47 -11.58 -13.04
N VAL A 31 -24.51 -12.31 -11.94
CA VAL A 31 -23.74 -12.00 -10.74
C VAL A 31 -22.27 -12.35 -10.95
N THR A 32 -21.41 -11.33 -10.95
CA THR A 32 -19.96 -11.49 -11.02
C THR A 32 -19.41 -11.94 -9.66
N ARG A 33 -19.91 -11.33 -8.57
CA ARG A 33 -19.41 -11.64 -7.23
C ARG A 33 -20.39 -11.29 -6.13
N GLN A 34 -20.57 -12.20 -5.17
CA GLN A 34 -21.33 -11.92 -3.96
C GLN A 34 -20.51 -11.11 -2.95
N LEU A 35 -21.12 -10.10 -2.33
CA LEU A 35 -20.53 -9.33 -1.24
C LEU A 35 -20.80 -10.00 0.11
N LYS A 36 -19.84 -9.84 1.02
CA LYS A 36 -20.03 -10.25 2.41
C LYS A 36 -21.11 -9.36 3.05
N PRO A 37 -22.11 -9.93 3.74
CA PRO A 37 -23.13 -9.14 4.42
C PRO A 37 -22.50 -8.32 5.54
N PHE A 38 -22.92 -7.05 5.63
CA PHE A 38 -22.57 -6.17 6.72
C PHE A 38 -23.69 -6.21 7.76
N MET A 39 -23.38 -6.67 8.97
CA MET A 39 -24.38 -6.85 10.03
C MET A 39 -24.64 -5.53 10.74
N TYR A 40 -25.91 -5.29 11.06
CA TYR A 40 -26.37 -4.19 11.89
C TYR A 40 -27.24 -4.74 13.02
N ASP A 41 -27.30 -4.01 14.12
CA ASP A 41 -28.27 -4.24 15.19
C ASP A 41 -28.81 -2.88 15.61
N VAL A 42 -29.53 -2.24 14.69
CA VAL A 42 -30.00 -0.87 14.86
C VAL A 42 -31.49 -0.84 14.71
N SER A 43 -32.17 -0.35 15.74
CA SER A 43 -33.62 -0.23 15.72
C SER A 43 -34.07 1.18 15.34
N VAL A 44 -35.02 1.26 14.42
CA VAL A 44 -35.53 2.50 13.83
C VAL A 44 -36.99 2.66 14.24
N ALA A 45 -37.26 3.68 15.03
CA ALA A 45 -38.61 4.02 15.46
C ALA A 45 -39.50 4.47 14.28
N PRO A 46 -40.83 4.42 14.41
CA PRO A 46 -41.74 4.96 13.40
C PRO A 46 -41.41 6.41 13.05
N SER A 47 -41.40 6.74 11.77
CA SER A 47 -41.07 8.07 11.23
C SER A 47 -39.66 8.59 11.58
N ALA A 48 -38.78 7.75 12.13
CA ALA A 48 -37.40 8.12 12.40
C ALA A 48 -36.49 7.83 11.20
N THR A 49 -35.46 8.65 11.06
CA THR A 49 -34.37 8.45 10.10
C THR A 49 -33.10 8.07 10.84
N VAL A 50 -32.40 7.06 10.35
CA VAL A 50 -31.10 6.63 10.85
C VAL A 50 -30.10 6.61 9.70
N THR A 51 -28.90 7.08 9.98
CA THR A 51 -27.78 7.03 9.04
C THR A 51 -26.89 5.84 9.36
N VAL A 52 -26.67 4.96 8.38
CA VAL A 52 -25.78 3.79 8.52
C VAL A 52 -24.62 3.84 7.53
N PRO A 53 -23.37 3.66 8.01
CA PRO A 53 -22.22 3.53 7.12
C PRO A 53 -22.14 2.10 6.57
N TYR A 54 -21.90 1.98 5.27
CA TYR A 54 -21.59 0.71 4.60
C TYR A 54 -20.18 0.74 4.03
N HIS A 55 -19.33 -0.17 4.50
CA HIS A 55 -17.95 -0.32 4.06
C HIS A 55 -17.86 -1.43 3.02
N LEU A 56 -17.67 -1.04 1.77
CA LEU A 56 -17.38 -1.95 0.68
C LEU A 56 -15.87 -2.23 0.71
N HIS A 57 -15.50 -3.50 0.88
CA HIS A 57 -14.12 -3.96 0.76
C HIS A 57 -14.02 -4.87 -0.46
N PRO A 58 -13.97 -4.30 -1.67
CA PRO A 58 -13.77 -5.14 -2.82
C PRO A 58 -12.28 -5.47 -2.96
N VAL A 59 -11.98 -6.75 -3.15
CA VAL A 59 -10.66 -7.19 -3.59
C VAL A 59 -10.77 -7.44 -5.08
N PHE A 60 -10.52 -6.43 -5.90
CA PHE A 60 -10.45 -6.60 -7.35
C PHE A 60 -9.03 -7.00 -7.73
N GLU A 61 -8.87 -8.03 -8.56
CA GLU A 61 -7.61 -8.29 -9.22
C GLU A 61 -7.46 -7.29 -10.38
N SER A 62 -6.24 -6.77 -10.59
CA SER A 62 -5.94 -5.45 -11.15
C SER A 62 -6.23 -5.22 -12.64
N GLU A 63 -7.15 -5.95 -13.26
CA GLU A 63 -7.46 -5.81 -14.68
C GLU A 63 -8.96 -5.81 -15.00
N GLU A 64 -9.82 -6.01 -14.00
CA GLU A 64 -11.26 -6.09 -14.22
C GLU A 64 -11.96 -4.74 -14.10
N LYS A 65 -12.02 -4.04 -15.24
CA LYS A 65 -13.06 -3.08 -15.66
C LYS A 65 -13.44 -1.97 -14.66
N PHE A 66 -13.17 -0.74 -15.11
CA PHE A 66 -13.52 0.51 -14.45
C PHE A 66 -15.01 0.71 -14.12
N GLU A 67 -15.93 -0.10 -14.67
CA GLU A 67 -17.37 -0.01 -14.44
C GLU A 67 -17.97 -1.36 -14.06
N MET A 68 -18.64 -1.41 -12.91
CA MET A 68 -19.37 -2.60 -12.43
C MET A 68 -20.76 -2.23 -11.94
N GLY A 69 -21.74 -3.09 -12.18
CA GLY A 69 -23.04 -2.97 -11.53
C GLY A 69 -22.93 -3.37 -10.06
N LEU A 70 -23.57 -2.62 -9.17
CA LEU A 70 -23.65 -2.90 -7.74
C LEU A 70 -25.12 -2.91 -7.33
N ILE A 71 -25.54 -4.02 -6.74
CA ILE A 71 -26.86 -4.16 -6.13
C ILE A 71 -26.66 -4.39 -4.63
N LEU A 72 -27.25 -3.54 -3.80
CA LEU A 72 -27.28 -3.67 -2.35
C LEU A 72 -28.72 -3.86 -1.88
N VAL A 73 -28.92 -4.86 -1.02
CA VAL A 73 -30.21 -5.22 -0.43
C VAL A 73 -30.11 -5.08 1.08
N LEU A 74 -31.06 -4.35 1.64
CA LEU A 74 -31.22 -4.13 3.06
C LEU A 74 -32.24 -5.11 3.62
N TYR A 75 -31.86 -5.83 4.68
CA TYR A 75 -32.70 -6.77 5.39
C TYR A 75 -33.06 -6.22 6.77
N PHE A 76 -34.33 -6.25 7.10
CA PHE A 76 -34.86 -5.72 8.37
C PHE A 76 -36.02 -6.58 8.88
N THR A 77 -36.27 -6.49 10.18
CA THR A 77 -37.34 -7.24 10.84
C THR A 77 -38.26 -6.33 11.63
N ASP A 78 -39.53 -6.69 11.73
CA ASP A 78 -40.48 -6.04 12.63
C ASP A 78 -40.32 -6.55 14.09
N ALA A 79 -41.18 -6.07 14.98
CA ALA A 79 -41.25 -6.54 16.37
C ALA A 79 -41.66 -8.01 16.50
N SER A 80 -42.39 -8.53 15.52
CA SER A 80 -42.85 -9.93 15.44
C SER A 80 -41.80 -10.88 14.83
N LYS A 81 -40.62 -10.37 14.47
CA LYS A 81 -39.53 -11.08 13.78
C LYS A 81 -39.88 -11.56 12.36
N ASN A 82 -40.82 -10.91 11.69
CA ASN A 82 -41.04 -11.10 10.27
C ASN A 82 -39.91 -10.45 9.49
N PHE A 83 -39.40 -11.13 8.46
CA PHE A 83 -38.30 -10.65 7.64
C PHE A 83 -38.80 -9.87 6.43
N TYR A 84 -38.19 -8.71 6.21
CA TYR A 84 -38.43 -7.84 5.07
C TYR A 84 -37.11 -7.49 4.40
N GLN A 85 -37.19 -7.19 3.10
CA GLN A 85 -36.06 -6.74 2.33
C GLN A 85 -36.44 -5.53 1.46
N SER A 86 -35.49 -4.64 1.24
CA SER A 86 -35.63 -3.51 0.33
C SER A 86 -34.32 -3.27 -0.42
N VAL A 87 -34.42 -2.75 -1.64
CA VAL A 87 -33.24 -2.38 -2.43
C VAL A 87 -32.68 -1.07 -1.88
N ALA A 88 -31.45 -1.12 -1.38
CA ALA A 88 -30.75 0.05 -0.84
C ALA A 88 -30.01 0.83 -1.94
N TYR A 89 -29.48 0.11 -2.93
CA TYR A 89 -28.77 0.68 -4.05
C TYR A 89 -28.85 -0.27 -5.24
N ASP A 90 -29.09 0.29 -6.42
CA ASP A 90 -29.00 -0.40 -7.71
C ASP A 90 -28.44 0.60 -8.72
N GLY A 91 -27.21 0.37 -9.16
CA GLY A 91 -26.54 1.30 -10.06
C GLY A 91 -25.17 0.82 -10.50
N ILE A 92 -24.60 1.54 -11.46
CA ILE A 92 -23.24 1.31 -11.94
C ILE A 92 -22.29 2.14 -11.09
N ILE A 93 -21.26 1.50 -10.56
CA ILE A 93 -20.17 2.15 -9.85
C ILE A 93 -18.92 2.15 -10.73
N THR A 94 -18.19 3.26 -10.67
CA THR A 94 -16.86 3.38 -11.28
C THR A 94 -15.79 3.21 -10.21
N ILE A 95 -14.81 2.37 -10.47
CA ILE A 95 -13.63 2.27 -9.62
C ILE A 95 -12.53 3.07 -10.29
N HIS A 96 -12.18 4.16 -9.64
CA HIS A 96 -11.04 4.96 -10.03
C HIS A 96 -9.81 4.38 -9.35
N GLU A 97 -8.86 3.92 -10.15
CA GLU A 97 -7.53 3.71 -9.64
C GLU A 97 -6.95 5.08 -9.22
N PRO A 98 -6.22 5.14 -8.10
CA PRO A 98 -5.51 6.36 -7.76
C PRO A 98 -4.53 6.69 -8.89
N GLU A 99 -4.44 7.97 -9.25
CA GLU A 99 -3.45 8.42 -10.22
C GLU A 99 -2.06 7.94 -9.77
N LEU A 100 -1.33 7.30 -10.69
CA LEU A 100 0.05 6.87 -10.46
C LEU A 100 0.91 8.13 -10.28
N ASN A 101 1.01 8.59 -9.03
CA ASN A 101 1.90 9.68 -8.68
C ASN A 101 3.34 9.15 -8.73
N ILE A 102 4.02 9.43 -9.83
CA ILE A 102 5.44 9.10 -10.04
C ILE A 102 6.39 9.77 -9.04
N PHE A 103 5.90 10.75 -8.26
CA PHE A 103 6.63 11.42 -7.19
C PHE A 103 6.12 11.06 -5.80
N ASP A 104 5.15 10.16 -5.68
CA ASP A 104 4.80 9.57 -4.40
C ASP A 104 5.88 8.54 -4.05
N PRO A 105 6.65 8.74 -2.97
CA PRO A 105 7.65 7.78 -2.50
C PRO A 105 7.10 6.37 -2.31
N GLN A 106 5.78 6.23 -2.22
CA GLN A 106 5.06 5.02 -1.85
C GLN A 106 4.39 4.29 -3.04
N VAL A 107 4.19 4.91 -4.22
CA VAL A 107 3.21 4.39 -5.21
C VAL A 107 3.74 3.96 -6.58
N TYR A 108 4.93 4.37 -7.07
CA TYR A 108 5.34 3.95 -8.43
C TYR A 108 6.72 3.27 -8.53
N VAL A 109 6.69 1.92 -8.56
CA VAL A 109 7.67 1.08 -9.26
C VAL A 109 6.89 -0.10 -9.87
N PRO A 110 6.75 -0.19 -11.21
CA PRO A 110 6.24 -1.39 -11.84
C PRO A 110 7.32 -2.46 -11.73
N GLY A 111 7.08 -3.51 -10.93
CA GLY A 111 7.81 -4.77 -11.07
C GLY A 111 8.39 -5.41 -9.82
N GLU A 112 8.61 -4.73 -8.68
CA GLU A 112 9.14 -5.44 -7.50
C GLU A 112 9.08 -4.65 -6.19
N SER A 113 8.89 -5.41 -5.12
CA SER A 113 8.67 -5.05 -3.73
C SER A 113 9.91 -4.45 -3.05
N ALA A 114 10.18 -3.18 -3.27
CA ALA A 114 11.03 -2.41 -2.36
C ALA A 114 10.33 -1.11 -2.04
N GLY A 115 9.74 -1.04 -0.86
CA GLY A 115 9.06 0.16 -0.41
C GLY A 115 9.95 1.41 -0.56
N ARG A 116 9.28 2.53 -0.80
CA ARG A 116 9.60 3.78 -0.10
C ARG A 116 10.97 4.35 -0.46
N LEU A 117 11.08 5.05 -1.60
CA LEU A 117 12.21 5.90 -2.04
C LEU A 117 13.65 5.34 -1.95
N SER A 118 13.82 4.14 -1.41
CA SER A 118 15.09 3.64 -0.89
C SER A 118 15.89 2.94 -1.97
N ILE A 119 15.22 2.29 -2.93
CA ILE A 119 15.87 1.45 -3.92
C ILE A 119 16.67 2.28 -4.94
N TYR A 120 16.13 3.39 -5.44
CA TYR A 120 16.85 4.23 -6.40
C TYR A 120 18.07 4.89 -5.75
N ALA A 121 17.93 5.40 -4.53
CA ALA A 121 19.03 5.95 -3.75
C ALA A 121 20.09 4.88 -3.42
N PHE A 122 19.66 3.67 -3.07
CA PHE A 122 20.54 2.53 -2.82
C PHE A 122 21.30 2.09 -4.09
N CYS A 123 20.62 2.00 -5.24
CA CYS A 123 21.25 1.68 -6.52
C CYS A 123 22.28 2.75 -6.91
N LEU A 124 21.96 4.03 -6.77
CA LEU A 124 22.91 5.12 -7.00
C LEU A 124 24.11 5.05 -6.05
N ALA A 125 23.89 4.72 -4.77
CA ALA A 125 24.96 4.53 -3.80
C ALA A 125 25.85 3.33 -4.13
N MET A 126 25.29 2.21 -4.59
CA MET A 126 26.07 1.04 -5.03
C MET A 126 26.90 1.36 -6.27
N VAL A 127 26.29 1.96 -7.30
CA VAL A 127 27.00 2.34 -8.52
C VAL A 127 28.11 3.34 -8.20
N GLY A 128 27.82 4.36 -7.38
CA GLY A 128 28.82 5.32 -6.91
C GLY A 128 29.95 4.65 -6.12
N GLY A 129 29.62 3.71 -5.24
CA GLY A 129 30.59 2.93 -4.47
C GLY A 129 31.51 2.06 -5.33
N ILE A 130 30.96 1.39 -6.35
CA ILE A 130 31.75 0.57 -7.29
C ILE A 130 32.69 1.47 -8.11
N ILE A 131 32.19 2.59 -8.65
CA ILE A 131 33.02 3.54 -9.41
C ILE A 131 34.16 4.07 -8.54
N TYR A 132 33.86 4.44 -7.29
CA TYR A 132 34.86 4.90 -6.33
C TYR A 132 35.91 3.82 -6.05
N TRP A 133 35.49 2.57 -5.82
CA TRP A 133 36.38 1.46 -5.53
C TRP A 133 37.30 1.10 -6.72
N VAL A 134 36.77 1.12 -7.95
CA VAL A 134 37.57 0.92 -9.17
C VAL A 134 38.60 2.03 -9.34
N LYS A 135 38.21 3.29 -9.09
CA LYS A 135 39.14 4.42 -9.14
C LYS A 135 40.30 4.22 -8.17
N GLU A 136 40.03 3.81 -6.92
CA GLU A 136 41.07 3.59 -5.92
C GLU A 136 41.94 2.37 -6.27
N SER A 137 41.35 1.28 -6.74
CA SER A 137 42.10 0.03 -6.98
C SER A 137 43.02 0.08 -8.20
N TYR A 138 42.60 0.78 -9.26
CA TYR A 138 43.32 0.79 -10.54
C TYR A 138 44.00 2.12 -10.87
N PHE A 139 43.56 3.22 -10.27
CA PHE A 139 44.05 4.56 -10.58
C PHE A 139 44.60 5.31 -9.36
N ALA A 140 44.64 4.71 -8.16
CA ALA A 140 45.36 5.33 -7.06
C ALA A 140 46.86 5.38 -7.39
N PRO A 141 47.49 6.57 -7.36
CA PRO A 141 48.93 6.64 -7.45
C PRO A 141 49.50 5.90 -6.24
N VAL A 142 50.53 5.06 -6.46
CA VAL A 142 51.28 4.41 -5.40
C VAL A 142 51.79 5.50 -4.44
N ALA A 143 51.04 5.74 -3.36
CA ALA A 143 51.41 6.67 -2.31
C ALA A 143 52.60 6.04 -1.60
N GLY A 144 53.79 6.54 -1.95
CA GLY A 144 55.06 5.95 -1.58
C GLY A 144 55.18 5.64 -0.09
N LYS A 145 55.61 4.42 0.23
CA LYS A 145 56.19 4.09 1.52
C LYS A 145 57.42 4.98 1.74
N LYS A 146 57.25 6.08 2.49
CA LYS A 146 58.38 6.82 3.06
C LYS A 146 58.97 5.97 4.19
N THR A 147 60.03 5.23 3.90
CA THR A 147 60.90 4.63 4.91
C THR A 147 61.50 5.78 5.73
N LYS A 148 61.05 5.94 6.98
CA LYS A 148 61.72 6.80 7.95
C LYS A 148 63.04 6.12 8.35
N ALA A 149 64.12 6.38 7.61
CA ALA A 149 65.48 6.12 8.08
C ALA A 149 65.86 7.25 9.05
N GLY A 150 65.62 7.03 10.33
CA GLY A 150 66.02 7.93 11.41
C GLY A 150 66.84 7.17 12.44
N LEU A 151 68.05 7.69 12.68
CA LEU A 151 68.89 7.52 13.86
C LEU A 151 69.48 6.14 14.18
N LEU A 152 70.78 5.99 13.93
CA LEU A 152 71.81 5.31 14.75
C LEU A 152 73.09 5.36 13.90
N GLY A 153 73.91 6.40 14.01
CA GLY A 153 74.89 6.51 15.09
C GLY A 153 76.26 6.06 14.54
N SER A 154 77.06 7.01 14.07
CA SER A 154 78.46 6.79 13.70
C SER A 154 79.26 6.17 14.85
N PRO A 155 80.29 5.37 14.55
CA PRO A 155 81.52 5.49 15.32
C PRO A 155 82.67 5.85 14.38
N ALA A 156 83.07 7.12 14.44
CA ALA A 156 84.46 7.47 14.22
C ALA A 156 85.24 6.99 15.45
N ARG A 157 86.09 5.98 15.28
CA ARG A 157 87.20 5.72 16.20
C ARG A 157 88.42 5.21 15.45
N GLU A 158 89.19 6.20 15.02
CA GLU A 158 90.63 6.24 14.87
C GLU A 158 91.43 5.17 15.66
N ARG A 159 92.29 4.43 14.94
CA ARG A 159 93.56 3.88 15.47
C ARG A 159 94.64 3.95 14.38
N ALA A 160 95.79 4.47 14.81
CA ALA A 160 96.98 4.85 14.05
C ALA A 160 97.79 3.66 13.48
N PRO A 161 98.78 3.89 12.58
CA PRO A 161 99.47 2.85 11.84
C PRO A 161 100.62 2.23 12.65
N VAL A 162 100.89 0.94 12.43
CA VAL A 162 102.14 0.28 12.82
C VAL A 162 102.85 -0.13 11.54
N GLY A 163 104.06 0.39 11.36
CA GLY A 163 104.94 0.07 10.23
C GLY A 163 106.19 -0.69 10.65
N LYS A 164 106.88 -1.17 9.60
CA LYS A 164 108.18 -1.85 9.50
C LYS A 164 108.20 -3.35 9.75
#